data_AF-A0A6N9HPN5-F1
#
_entry.id   AF-A0A6N9HPN5-F1
#
_cell.length_a   1.000
_cell.length_b   1.000
_cell.length_c   1.000
_cell.angle_alpha   90.00
_cell.angle_beta   90.00
_cell.angle_gamma   90.00
#
_symmetry.space_group_name_H-M   'P 1'
#
loop_
_entity.id
_entity.type
_entity.pdbx_description
1 polymer ?
#
loop_
_entity_poly.entity_id
_entity_poly.type
_entity_poly.pdbx_seq_one_letter_code
_entity_poly.pdbx_strand_id
1 'polypeptide(L)'
;VQRIHARIGNARKDFLHKVTRAICNNHAIVYIEDLRVKQLSKSAAGSQSEPGRGVRAKSGLNKAILDQGWYEFRRQLDYKLAWKGGSLVA
;
A
#
# COMPACT_ATOMS: atom_id res chain seq x y z
N VAL A 1 11.15 -19.40 8.28
CA VAL A 1 10.04 -18.66 7.63
C VAL A 1 9.90 -17.22 8.15
N GLN A 2 9.75 -16.99 9.47
CA GLN A 2 9.57 -15.62 10.03
C GLN A 2 10.68 -14.61 9.66
N ARG A 3 11.97 -14.99 9.72
CA ARG A 3 13.09 -14.10 9.34
C ARG A 3 13.04 -13.65 7.88
N ILE A 4 12.56 -14.51 6.97
CA ILE A 4 12.45 -14.18 5.54
C ILE A 4 11.33 -13.17 5.32
N HIS A 5 10.15 -13.38 5.91
CA HIS A 5 9.05 -12.43 5.83
C HIS A 5 9.40 -11.07 6.46
N ALA A 6 10.12 -11.07 7.58
CA ALA A 6 10.63 -9.84 8.19
C ALA A 6 11.58 -9.09 7.25
N ARG A 7 12.53 -9.79 6.61
CA ARG A 7 13.45 -9.20 5.64
C ARG A 7 12.71 -8.60 4.44
N ILE A 8 11.74 -9.31 3.87
CA ILE A 8 10.92 -8.81 2.76
C ILE A 8 10.15 -7.55 3.17
N GLY A 9 9.51 -7.58 4.36
CA GLY A 9 8.78 -6.42 4.89
C GLY A 9 9.69 -5.21 5.11
N ASN A 10 10.90 -5.42 5.64
CA ASN A 10 11.86 -4.35 5.86
C ASN A 10 12.40 -3.77 4.54
N ALA A 11 12.70 -4.61 3.55
CA ALA A 11 13.12 -4.16 2.23
C ALA A 11 12.04 -3.28 1.56
N ARG A 12 10.76 -3.69 1.66
CA ARG A 12 9.63 -2.90 1.17
C ARG A 12 9.51 -1.56 1.89
N LYS A 13 9.60 -1.55 3.23
CA LYS A 13 9.55 -0.31 4.02
C LYS A 13 10.67 0.65 3.60
N ASP A 14 11.91 0.15 3.52
CA ASP A 14 13.07 0.96 3.10
C ASP A 14 12.87 1.56 1.71
N PHE A 15 12.43 0.76 0.74
CA PHE A 15 12.11 1.23 -0.60
C PHE A 15 11.05 2.34 -0.58
N LEU A 16 9.93 2.13 0.10
CA LEU A 16 8.85 3.13 0.21
C LEU A 16 9.36 4.43 0.85
N HIS A 17 10.18 4.33 1.91
CA HIS A 17 10.75 5.52 2.55
C HIS A 17 11.65 6.32 1.61
N LYS A 18 12.51 5.64 0.84
CA LYS A 18 13.41 6.27 -0.13
C LYS A 18 12.65 6.94 -1.27
N VAL A 19 11.70 6.22 -1.89
CA VAL A 19 10.92 6.73 -3.01
C VAL A 19 10.07 7.93 -2.59
N THR A 20 9.29 7.81 -1.52
CA THR A 20 8.45 8.93 -1.06
C THR A 20 9.27 10.13 -0.64
N ARG A 21 10.46 9.93 -0.02
CA ARG A 21 11.36 11.04 0.29
C ARG A 21 11.87 11.73 -0.98
N ALA A 22 12.24 10.97 -2.01
CA ALA A 22 12.67 11.53 -3.29
C ALA A 22 11.54 12.35 -3.94
N ILE A 23 10.31 11.84 -3.97
CA ILE A 23 9.14 12.54 -4.51
C ILE A 23 8.92 13.86 -3.76
N CYS A 24 8.83 13.81 -2.43
CA CYS A 24 8.54 14.99 -1.60
C CYS A 24 9.68 16.02 -1.64
N ASN A 25 10.92 15.61 -1.88
CA ASN A 25 12.04 16.55 -2.05
C ASN A 25 11.94 17.36 -3.34
N ASN A 26 11.37 16.78 -4.39
CA ASN A 26 11.39 17.35 -5.74
C ASN A 26 10.06 17.99 -6.14
N HIS A 27 8.96 17.71 -5.45
CA HIS A 27 7.62 18.17 -5.79
C HIS A 27 6.92 18.78 -4.58
N ALA A 28 6.37 19.99 -4.76
CA ALA A 28 5.55 20.65 -3.75
C ALA A 28 4.11 20.12 -3.74
N ILE A 29 3.59 19.64 -4.88
CA ILE A 29 2.25 19.08 -4.99
C ILE A 29 2.34 17.72 -5.66
N VAL A 30 1.68 16.72 -5.08
CA VAL A 30 1.63 15.36 -5.61
C VAL A 30 0.17 14.95 -5.75
N TYR A 31 -0.18 14.46 -6.93
CA TYR A 31 -1.49 13.88 -7.21
C TYR A 31 -1.37 12.36 -7.20
N ILE A 32 -2.27 11.70 -6.50
CA ILE A 32 -2.41 10.25 -6.49
C ILE A 32 -3.86 9.87 -6.77
N GLU A 33 -4.13 8.64 -7.17
CA GLU A 33 -5.51 8.15 -7.23
C GLU A 33 -6.03 7.84 -5.81
N ASP A 34 -7.26 8.27 -5.48
CA ASP A 34 -7.95 7.82 -4.26
C ASP A 34 -8.44 6.36 -4.37
N LEU A 35 -7.48 5.44 -4.38
CA LEU A 35 -7.75 4.01 -4.35
C LEU A 35 -8.26 3.60 -2.97
N ARG A 36 -9.42 2.96 -2.93
CA ARG A 36 -9.98 2.32 -1.73
C ARG A 36 -9.23 1.02 -1.39
N VAL A 37 -7.94 1.11 -1.06
CA VAL A 37 -7.02 -0.03 -0.83
C VAL A 37 -7.59 -1.05 0.16
N LYS A 38 -8.28 -0.58 1.22
CA LYS A 38 -8.95 -1.45 2.21
C LYS A 38 -10.02 -2.34 1.58
N GLN A 39 -10.80 -1.83 0.62
CA GLN A 39 -11.80 -2.62 -0.09
C GLN A 39 -11.13 -3.54 -1.12
N LEU A 40 -10.07 -3.06 -1.79
CA LEU A 40 -9.33 -3.83 -2.77
C LEU A 40 -8.57 -5.02 -2.16
N SER A 41 -8.14 -4.96 -0.91
CA SER A 41 -7.45 -6.07 -0.23
C SER A 41 -8.37 -7.00 0.57
N LYS A 42 -9.70 -6.77 0.54
CA LYS A 42 -10.68 -7.58 1.27
C LYS A 42 -10.71 -9.02 0.73
N SER A 43 -10.81 -10.00 1.64
CA SER A 43 -10.95 -11.41 1.27
C SER A 43 -12.29 -11.69 0.58
N ALA A 44 -12.30 -12.62 -0.37
CA ALA A 44 -13.50 -13.17 -0.98
C ALA A 44 -13.85 -14.58 -0.45
N ALA A 45 -13.27 -15.04 0.66
CA ALA A 45 -13.48 -16.41 1.15
C ALA A 45 -14.92 -16.72 1.60
N GLY A 46 -15.70 -15.72 2.04
CA GLY A 46 -17.04 -15.92 2.59
C GLY A 46 -17.03 -16.58 3.98
N SER A 47 -18.18 -17.15 4.37
CA SER A 47 -18.35 -17.92 5.61
C SER A 47 -18.55 -19.41 5.31
N GLN A 48 -18.66 -20.25 6.35
CA GLN A 48 -18.98 -21.67 6.16
C GLN A 48 -20.39 -21.89 5.59
N SER A 49 -21.35 -21.05 5.97
CA SER A 49 -22.74 -21.10 5.49
C SER A 49 -22.91 -20.48 4.10
N GLU A 50 -22.06 -19.51 3.74
CA GLU A 50 -22.07 -18.82 2.45
C GLU A 50 -20.63 -18.71 1.89
N PRO A 51 -20.13 -19.77 1.23
CA PRO A 51 -18.79 -19.79 0.67
C PRO A 51 -18.65 -18.76 -0.45
N GLY A 52 -17.54 -18.01 -0.43
CA GLY A 52 -17.28 -17.02 -1.46
C GLY A 52 -16.74 -17.60 -2.76
N ARG A 53 -16.88 -16.85 -3.86
CA ARG A 53 -16.47 -17.26 -5.21
C ARG A 53 -15.16 -16.61 -5.62
N GLY A 54 -14.37 -17.29 -6.46
CA GLY A 54 -13.12 -16.73 -7.00
C GLY A 54 -12.01 -16.50 -5.96
N VAL A 55 -12.07 -17.20 -4.82
CA VAL A 55 -11.20 -16.98 -3.66
C VAL A 55 -9.70 -17.03 -4.01
N ARG A 56 -9.28 -18.00 -4.83
CA ARG A 56 -7.87 -18.15 -5.22
C ARG A 56 -7.37 -16.96 -6.04
N ALA A 57 -8.13 -16.56 -7.05
CA ALA A 57 -7.80 -15.39 -7.87
C ALA A 57 -7.75 -14.12 -7.02
N LYS A 58 -8.76 -13.93 -6.15
CA LYS A 58 -8.81 -12.78 -5.26
C LYS A 58 -7.66 -12.75 -4.24
N SER A 59 -7.30 -13.90 -3.67
CA SER A 59 -6.17 -14.03 -2.74
C SER A 59 -4.85 -13.65 -3.41
N GLY A 60 -4.65 -14.08 -4.67
CA GLY A 60 -3.49 -13.68 -5.47
C GLY A 60 -3.42 -12.16 -5.68
N LEU A 61 -4.54 -11.54 -6.08
CA LEU A 61 -4.63 -10.08 -6.24
C LEU A 61 -4.37 -9.34 -4.91
N ASN A 62 -4.99 -9.80 -3.82
CA ASN A 62 -4.81 -9.19 -2.50
C ASN A 62 -3.35 -9.25 -2.05
N LYS A 63 -2.67 -10.38 -2.29
CA LYS A 63 -1.25 -10.53 -2.03
C LYS A 63 -0.44 -9.50 -2.83
N ALA A 64 -0.70 -9.35 -4.12
CA ALA A 64 -0.01 -8.38 -4.95
C ALA A 64 -0.21 -6.93 -4.44
N ILE A 65 -1.44 -6.54 -4.11
CA ILE A 65 -1.75 -5.20 -3.56
C ILE A 65 -1.01 -4.95 -2.24
N LEU A 66 -1.03 -5.91 -1.32
CA LEU A 66 -0.33 -5.81 -0.04
C LEU A 66 1.19 -5.80 -0.22
N ASP A 67 1.69 -6.52 -1.23
CA ASP A 67 3.10 -6.57 -1.57
C ASP A 67 3.63 -5.25 -2.14
N GLN A 68 2.79 -4.47 -2.82
CA GLN A 68 3.15 -3.12 -3.29
C GLN A 68 3.11 -2.06 -2.17
N GLY A 69 2.30 -2.26 -1.12
CA GLY A 69 2.27 -1.35 0.03
C GLY A 69 1.62 0.01 -0.26
N TRP A 70 0.62 0.07 -1.14
CA TRP A 70 -0.05 1.32 -1.56
C TRP A 70 -0.59 2.19 -0.43
N TYR A 71 -1.13 1.57 0.63
CA TYR A 71 -1.59 2.31 1.80
C TYR A 71 -0.42 3.04 2.49
N GLU A 72 0.70 2.35 2.69
CA GLU A 72 1.88 2.92 3.34
C GLU A 72 2.52 3.99 2.45
N PHE A 73 2.52 3.79 1.13
CA PHE A 73 2.97 4.80 0.17
C PHE A 73 2.20 6.12 0.32
N ARG A 74 0.85 6.07 0.26
CA ARG A 74 -0.01 7.23 0.48
C ARG A 74 0.25 7.87 1.85
N ARG A 75 0.25 7.07 2.92
CA ARG A 75 0.49 7.56 4.29
C ARG A 75 1.82 8.31 4.38
N GLN A 76 2.87 7.79 3.74
CA GLN A 76 4.18 8.42 3.74
C GLN A 76 4.27 9.71 2.94
N LEU A 77 3.61 9.78 1.78
CA LEU A 77 3.51 11.03 1.03
C LEU A 77 2.78 12.10 1.83
N ASP A 78 1.66 11.74 2.45
CA ASP A 78 0.80 12.65 3.21
C ASP A 78 1.60 13.39 4.31
N TYR A 79 2.26 12.66 5.21
CA TYR A 79 3.02 13.32 6.27
C TYR A 79 4.31 13.99 5.78
N LYS A 80 5.02 13.44 4.78
CA LYS A 80 6.29 14.01 4.30
C LYS A 80 6.10 15.28 3.48
N LEU A 81 5.01 15.36 2.72
CA LEU A 81 4.64 16.59 2.01
C LEU A 81 4.24 17.65 3.02
N ALA A 82 3.39 17.31 4.00
CA ALA A 82 3.03 18.23 5.07
C ALA A 82 4.26 18.81 5.80
N TRP A 83 5.27 17.98 6.11
CA TRP A 83 6.52 18.44 6.73
C TRP A 83 7.34 19.41 5.88
N LYS A 84 7.15 19.37 4.56
CA LYS A 84 7.87 20.21 3.60
C LYS A 84 7.04 21.41 3.11
N GLY A 85 5.84 21.59 3.66
CA GLY A 85 4.89 22.61 3.19
C GLY A 85 4.26 22.27 1.84
N GLY A 86 4.35 21.02 1.39
CA GLY A 86 3.69 20.51 0.20
C GLY A 86 2.29 19.97 0.46
N SER A 87 1.59 19.58 -0.61
CA SER A 87 0.22 19.06 -0.55
C SER A 87 0.08 17.74 -1.31
N LEU A 88 -0.65 16.79 -0.72
CA LEU A 88 -1.09 15.57 -1.37
C LEU A 88 -2.56 15.73 -1.80
N VAL A 89 -2.85 15.48 -3.07
CA VAL A 89 -4.21 15.50 -3.62
C VAL A 89 -4.55 14.08 -4.09
N ALA A 90 -5.77 13.62 -3.77
CA ALA A 90 -6.24 12.29 -4.11
C ALA A 90 -7.67 12.28 -4.60
#